data_AF-A0A0F9Q410-F1
#
_entry.id   AF-A0A0F9Q410-F1
#
_cell.length_a   1.000
_cell.length_b   1.000
_cell.length_c   1.000
_cell.angle_alpha   90.00
_cell.angle_beta   90.00
_cell.angle_gamma   90.00
#
_symmetry.space_group_name_H-M   'P 1'
#
loop_
_entity.id
_entity.type
_entity.pdbx_description
1 polymer ?
#
loop_
_entity_poly.entity_id
_entity_poly.type
_entity_poly.pdbx_seq_one_letter_code
_entity_poly.pdbx_strand_id
1 'polypeptide(L)'
;MIDWEYDSKKFLYKIKKWGTLHPEVRFLLYTDHSTDNIKNPPFDYTVSAVVNDCYEFTRKLYWVNFFGQSASHGLTGDEEKQVVLVDYANGLKVKFVLFESDQPLKNASGKYSKVLVDKLL
;
A
#
# COMPACT_ATOMS: atom_id res chain seq x y z
N MET A 1 13.46 21.44 -14.88
CA MET A 1 13.18 20.10 -14.35
C MET A 1 12.83 20.28 -12.89
N ILE A 2 11.59 19.98 -12.50
CA ILE A 2 11.24 19.98 -11.08
C ILE A 2 11.92 18.72 -10.53
N ASP A 3 12.81 18.91 -9.57
CA ASP A 3 13.44 17.85 -8.80
C ASP A 3 12.38 17.38 -7.80
N TRP A 4 11.54 16.41 -8.20
CA TRP A 4 10.59 15.79 -7.28
C TRP A 4 11.42 14.87 -6.40
N GLU A 5 11.90 15.39 -5.26
CA GLU A 5 12.61 14.59 -4.27
C GLU A 5 11.75 13.38 -3.90
N TYR A 6 12.16 12.25 -4.45
CA TYR A 6 11.72 10.91 -4.12
C TYR A 6 11.99 10.68 -2.62
N ASP A 7 10.97 10.89 -1.78
CA ASP A 7 11.09 10.79 -0.33
C ASP A 7 10.38 9.54 0.19
N SER A 8 11.04 8.40 0.02
CA SER A 8 10.58 7.10 0.52
C SER A 8 10.38 7.08 2.03
N LYS A 9 11.10 7.91 2.80
CA LYS A 9 10.92 8.02 4.25
C LYS A 9 9.59 8.68 4.61
N LYS A 10 9.22 9.78 3.94
CA LYS A 10 7.91 10.43 4.13
C LYS A 10 6.77 9.51 3.71
N PHE A 11 6.90 8.80 2.59
CA PHE A 11 5.86 7.89 2.14
C PHE A 11 5.69 6.70 3.09
N LEU A 12 6.80 6.08 3.53
CA LEU A 12 6.81 5.02 4.53
C LEU A 12 6.16 5.45 5.86
N TYR A 13 6.44 6.69 6.31
CA TYR A 13 5.79 7.25 7.50
C TYR A 13 4.27 7.35 7.33
N LYS A 14 3.79 7.81 6.16
CA LYS A 14 2.35 7.86 5.86
C LYS A 14 1.73 6.47 5.87
N ILE A 15 2.36 5.44 5.28
CA ILE A 15 1.82 4.06 5.30
C ILE A 15 1.68 3.54 6.73
N LYS A 16 2.70 3.74 7.56
CA LYS A 16 2.63 3.34 8.98
C LYS A 16 1.47 4.03 9.68
N LYS A 17 1.36 5.36 9.53
CA LYS A 17 0.30 6.16 10.14
C LYS A 17 -1.08 5.73 9.66
N TRP A 18 -1.22 5.48 8.36
CA TRP A 18 -2.46 4.96 7.76
C TRP A 18 -2.87 3.63 8.40
N GLY A 19 -1.98 2.65 8.48
CA GLY A 19 -2.28 1.37 9.15
C GLY A 19 -2.67 1.47 10.62
N THR A 20 -2.14 2.46 11.34
CA THR A 20 -2.54 2.72 12.74
C THR A 20 -3.93 3.35 12.82
N LEU A 21 -4.27 4.25 11.90
CA LEU A 21 -5.56 4.96 11.87
C LEU A 21 -6.73 4.10 11.40
N HIS A 22 -6.45 3.05 10.59
CA HIS A 22 -7.46 2.14 10.08
C HIS A 22 -7.52 0.87 10.95
N PRO A 23 -8.51 0.73 11.86
CA PRO A 23 -8.63 -0.45 12.72
C PRO A 23 -8.87 -1.73 11.93
N GLU A 24 -9.42 -1.65 10.72
CA GLU A 24 -9.67 -2.77 9.82
C GLU A 24 -8.37 -3.39 9.30
N VAL A 25 -7.30 -2.60 9.23
CA VAL A 25 -5.97 -3.06 8.79
C VAL A 25 -5.30 -3.82 9.94
N ARG A 26 -5.12 -5.13 9.74
CA ARG A 26 -4.49 -6.03 10.71
C ARG A 26 -2.99 -6.21 10.47
N PHE A 27 -2.59 -6.20 9.21
CA PHE A 27 -1.21 -6.43 8.81
C PHE A 27 -0.83 -5.51 7.65
N LEU A 28 0.40 -5.01 7.67
CA LEU A 28 0.97 -4.22 6.56
C LEU A 28 2.36 -4.68 6.19
N LEU A 29 2.55 -4.92 4.90
CA LEU A 29 3.82 -5.14 4.23
C LEU A 29 4.06 -4.02 3.23
N TYR A 30 5.30 -3.56 3.16
CA TYR A 30 5.73 -2.53 2.21
C TYR A 30 6.95 -3.00 1.44
N THR A 31 6.96 -2.73 0.13
CA THR A 31 8.08 -2.96 -0.78
C THR A 31 8.40 -1.67 -1.55
N ASP A 32 9.68 -1.31 -1.57
CA ASP A 32 10.24 -0.17 -2.28
C ASP A 32 10.94 -0.62 -3.57
N HIS A 33 10.32 -0.37 -4.71
CA HIS A 33 10.82 -0.83 -6.01
C HIS A 33 11.90 0.07 -6.60
N SER A 34 12.17 1.25 -6.03
CA SER A 34 13.32 2.06 -6.46
C SER A 34 14.65 1.39 -6.12
N THR A 35 14.63 0.52 -5.11
CA THR A 35 15.80 -0.24 -4.66
C THR A 35 16.00 -1.54 -5.42
N ASP A 36 15.00 -1.95 -6.22
CA ASP A 36 15.15 -3.06 -7.13
C ASP A 36 15.99 -2.60 -8.33
N ASN A 37 16.96 -3.41 -8.78
CA ASN A 37 17.80 -3.15 -9.97
C ASN A 37 17.00 -3.20 -11.30
N ILE A 38 15.71 -2.88 -11.27
CA ILE A 38 14.79 -2.91 -12.40
C ILE A 38 14.78 -1.53 -13.03
N LYS A 39 15.14 -1.46 -14.31
CA LYS A 39 15.05 -0.23 -15.09
C LYS A 39 13.57 0.10 -15.35
N ASN A 40 13.09 1.19 -14.76
CA ASN A 40 11.70 1.69 -14.86
C ASN A 40 10.65 0.68 -14.34
N PRO A 41 10.57 0.46 -13.01
CA PRO A 41 9.53 -0.39 -12.46
C PRO A 41 8.14 0.21 -12.77
N PRO A 42 7.10 -0.63 -12.95
CA PRO A 42 5.75 -0.15 -13.24
C PRO A 42 5.13 0.65 -12.07
N PHE A 43 5.62 0.43 -10.85
CA PHE A 43 5.22 1.13 -9.63
C PHE A 43 6.46 1.46 -8.81
N ASP A 44 6.42 2.59 -8.11
CA ASP A 44 7.46 2.99 -7.16
C ASP A 44 7.36 2.21 -5.86
N TYR A 45 6.14 1.96 -5.39
CA TYR A 45 5.86 1.24 -4.14
C TYR A 45 4.75 0.20 -4.32
N THR A 46 4.91 -0.93 -3.63
CA THR A 46 3.82 -1.88 -3.37
C THR A 46 3.53 -1.94 -1.88
N VAL A 47 2.27 -1.74 -1.52
CA VAL A 47 1.76 -1.86 -0.15
C VAL A 47 0.78 -3.03 -0.12
N SER A 48 1.12 -4.09 0.62
CA SER A 48 0.19 -5.19 0.84
C SER A 48 -0.42 -5.06 2.23
N ALA A 49 -1.74 -5.12 2.34
CA ALA A 49 -2.45 -5.07 3.61
C ALA A 49 -3.36 -6.27 3.78
N VAL A 50 -3.50 -6.75 5.02
CA VAL A 50 -4.62 -7.62 5.39
C VAL A 50 -5.67 -6.79 6.09
N VAL A 51 -6.90 -6.90 5.60
CA VAL A 51 -8.08 -6.21 6.13
C VAL A 51 -9.16 -7.22 6.51
N ASN A 52 -10.09 -6.80 7.37
CA ASN A 52 -11.23 -7.63 7.78
C ASN A 52 -12.17 -8.00 6.63
N ASP A 53 -12.44 -7.02 5.76
CA ASP A 53 -13.38 -7.14 4.65
C ASP A 53 -12.82 -6.33 3.49
N CYS A 54 -12.38 -7.02 2.43
CA CYS A 54 -11.73 -6.40 1.28
C CYS A 54 -12.70 -5.54 0.49
N TYR A 55 -13.93 -6.03 0.32
CA TYR A 55 -14.95 -5.39 -0.50
C TYR A 55 -15.42 -4.08 0.14
N GLU A 56 -15.80 -4.10 1.41
CA GLU A 56 -16.23 -2.89 2.14
C GLU A 56 -15.08 -1.87 2.25
N PHE A 57 -13.84 -2.33 2.47
CA PHE A 57 -12.68 -1.44 2.56
C PHE A 57 -12.36 -0.73 1.22
N THR A 58 -12.61 -1.40 0.10
CA THR A 58 -12.36 -0.84 -1.24
C THR A 58 -13.56 -0.18 -1.88
N ARG A 59 -14.76 -0.32 -1.31
CA ARG A 59 -15.99 0.31 -1.79
C ARG A 59 -15.88 1.83 -1.92
N LYS A 60 -15.10 2.46 -1.03
CA LYS A 60 -14.80 3.90 -1.08
C LYS A 60 -13.30 4.15 -1.00
N LEU A 61 -12.69 4.49 -2.12
CA LEU A 61 -11.24 4.70 -2.24
C LEU A 61 -10.76 6.09 -1.78
N TYR A 62 -11.53 6.86 -1.00
CA TYR A 62 -11.11 8.19 -0.54
C TYR A 62 -9.80 8.16 0.27
N TRP A 63 -9.50 7.04 0.93
CA TRP A 63 -8.29 6.86 1.71
C TRP A 63 -7.01 6.96 0.87
N VAL A 64 -7.06 6.73 -0.46
CA VAL A 64 -5.88 6.91 -1.32
C VAL A 64 -5.36 8.35 -1.27
N ASN A 65 -6.26 9.32 -1.05
CA ASN A 65 -5.87 10.73 -0.95
C ASN A 65 -5.12 11.09 0.34
N PHE A 66 -5.08 10.20 1.32
CA PHE A 66 -4.24 10.36 2.52
C PHE A 66 -2.75 10.45 2.16
N PHE A 67 -2.35 9.76 1.09
CA PHE A 67 -0.95 9.69 0.67
C PHE A 67 -0.53 10.89 -0.18
N GLY A 68 -1.48 11.53 -0.85
CA GLY A 68 -1.30 12.69 -1.71
C GLY A 68 -2.51 12.85 -2.63
N GLN A 69 -2.58 13.92 -3.42
CA GLN A 69 -3.65 14.09 -4.39
C GLN A 69 -3.55 13.01 -5.48
N SER A 70 -4.56 12.11 -5.57
CA SER A 70 -4.62 11.14 -6.66
C SER A 70 -4.95 11.83 -7.98
N ALA A 71 -4.16 11.61 -9.02
CA ALA A 71 -4.49 12.01 -10.38
C ALA A 71 -5.46 11.01 -11.03
N SER A 72 -5.23 9.71 -10.79
CA SER A 72 -6.10 8.62 -11.21
C SER A 72 -5.99 7.45 -10.23
N HIS A 73 -7.01 6.59 -10.20
CA HIS A 73 -6.93 5.31 -9.53
C HIS A 73 -7.83 4.29 -10.22
N GLY A 74 -7.48 3.01 -10.11
CA GLY A 74 -8.25 1.88 -10.61
C GLY A 74 -8.35 0.78 -9.56
N LEU A 75 -9.46 0.04 -9.60
CA LEU A 75 -9.74 -1.12 -8.75
C LEU A 75 -9.90 -2.35 -9.63
N THR A 76 -9.26 -3.45 -9.26
CA THR A 76 -9.43 -4.77 -9.88
C THR A 76 -9.23 -5.87 -8.84
N GLY A 77 -9.84 -7.03 -9.04
CA GLY A 77 -9.72 -8.15 -8.10
C GLY A 77 -11.03 -8.91 -7.92
N ASP A 78 -11.06 -9.69 -6.85
CA ASP A 78 -12.17 -10.53 -6.40
C ASP A 78 -12.45 -10.29 -4.89
N GLU A 79 -13.41 -11.01 -4.33
CA GLU A 79 -13.84 -10.82 -2.93
C GLU A 79 -12.69 -11.03 -1.93
N GLU A 80 -11.81 -12.00 -2.16
CA GLU A 80 -10.71 -12.34 -1.25
C GLU A 80 -9.50 -11.41 -1.43
N LYS A 81 -9.36 -10.81 -2.62
CA LYS A 81 -8.20 -9.99 -2.98
C LYS A 81 -8.58 -8.83 -3.87
N GLN A 82 -8.36 -7.62 -3.38
CA GLN A 82 -8.54 -6.39 -4.13
C GLN A 82 -7.20 -5.71 -4.41
N VAL A 83 -7.05 -5.16 -5.62
CA VAL A 83 -5.85 -4.44 -6.05
C VAL A 83 -6.24 -3.03 -6.45
N VAL A 84 -5.66 -2.05 -5.78
CA VAL A 84 -5.84 -0.63 -6.10
C VAL A 84 -4.56 -0.08 -6.70
N LEU A 85 -4.64 0.42 -7.92
CA LEU A 85 -3.54 1.10 -8.59
C LEU A 85 -3.79 2.61 -8.51
N VAL A 86 -2.78 3.38 -8.08
CA VAL A 86 -2.93 4.82 -7.88
C VAL A 86 -1.76 5.55 -8.52
N ASP A 87 -2.07 6.50 -9.42
CA ASP A 87 -1.13 7.51 -9.89
C ASP A 87 -1.40 8.82 -9.15
N TYR A 88 -0.40 9.34 -8.45
CA TYR A 88 -0.49 10.60 -7.73
C TYR A 88 -0.05 11.78 -8.61
N ALA A 89 -0.60 12.96 -8.33
CA ALA A 89 -0.32 14.18 -9.09
C ALA A 89 1.16 14.61 -9.07
N ASN A 90 1.93 14.14 -8.08
CA ASN A 90 3.37 14.36 -7.99
C ASN A 90 4.21 13.34 -8.79
N GLY A 91 3.58 12.47 -9.59
CA GLY A 91 4.24 11.48 -10.43
C GLY A 91 4.45 10.11 -9.77
N LEU A 92 4.12 9.97 -8.48
CA LEU A 92 4.30 8.71 -7.75
C LEU A 92 3.26 7.66 -8.19
N LYS A 93 3.69 6.42 -8.41
CA LYS A 93 2.86 5.28 -8.77
C LYS A 93 2.87 4.22 -7.67
N VAL A 94 1.70 3.91 -7.13
CA VAL A 94 1.58 3.00 -5.99
C VAL A 94 0.57 1.90 -6.28
N LYS A 95 0.97 0.67 -5.95
CA LYS A 95 0.10 -0.50 -5.97
C LYS A 95 -0.26 -0.89 -4.54
N PHE A 96 -1.56 -0.88 -4.22
CA PHE A 96 -2.08 -1.48 -3.00
C PHE A 96 -2.64 -2.86 -3.31
N VAL A 97 -2.26 -3.86 -2.51
CA VAL A 97 -2.80 -5.22 -2.59
C VAL A 97 -3.44 -5.54 -1.25
N LEU A 98 -4.75 -5.67 -1.26
CA LEU A 98 -5.55 -5.91 -0.08
C LEU A 98 -5.99 -7.38 -0.09
N PHE A 99 -5.79 -8.04 1.03
CA PHE A 99 -6.19 -9.42 1.25
C PHE A 99 -7.20 -9.45 2.37
N GLU A 100 -8.24 -10.25 2.22
CA GLU A 100 -9.18 -10.53 3.28
C GLU A 100 -8.61 -11.65 4.15
N SER A 101 -8.62 -11.47 5.47
CA SER A 101 -8.35 -12.59 6.37
C SER A 101 -8.90 -12.36 7.76
N ASP A 102 -9.61 -13.37 8.24
CA ASP A 102 -10.04 -13.46 9.63
C ASP A 102 -8.95 -14.01 10.56
N GLN A 103 -7.86 -14.56 10.00
CA GLN A 103 -6.83 -15.27 10.75
C GLN A 103 -5.52 -14.48 10.91
N PRO A 104 -4.76 -14.74 11.99
CA PRO A 104 -3.42 -14.18 12.16
C PRO A 104 -2.45 -14.65 11.06
N LEU A 105 -1.79 -13.73 10.37
CA LEU A 105 -0.68 -14.06 9.47
C LEU A 105 0.55 -14.50 10.27
N LYS A 106 1.10 -15.69 9.97
CA LYS A 106 2.40 -16.13 10.46
C LYS A 106 3.45 -15.99 9.35
N ASN A 107 4.48 -15.18 9.61
CA ASN A 107 5.74 -15.08 8.86
C ASN A 107 5.64 -14.52 7.42
N ALA A 108 5.64 -13.19 7.28
CA ALA A 108 5.84 -12.52 5.99
C ALA A 108 6.92 -11.44 6.10
N SER A 109 8.19 -11.81 5.89
CA SER A 109 9.28 -10.85 5.70
C SER A 109 10.26 -11.35 4.64
N GLY A 110 10.58 -10.50 3.67
CA GLY A 110 11.57 -10.75 2.62
C GLY A 110 12.66 -9.69 2.62
N LYS A 111 13.74 -9.88 1.83
CA LYS A 111 14.92 -8.99 1.84
C LYS A 111 14.58 -7.50 1.57
N TYR A 112 13.56 -7.23 0.76
CA TYR A 112 13.11 -5.88 0.38
C TYR A 112 11.72 -5.51 0.94
N SER A 113 11.18 -6.34 1.83
CA SER A 113 9.83 -6.20 2.33
C SER A 113 9.83 -6.13 3.85
N LYS A 114 9.19 -5.11 4.40
CA LYS A 114 9.16 -4.88 5.85
C LYS A 114 7.74 -4.90 6.39
N VAL A 115 7.54 -5.64 7.48
CA VAL A 115 6.30 -5.59 8.28
C VAL A 115 6.23 -4.25 9.00
N LEU A 116 5.13 -3.53 8.84
CA LEU A 116 4.93 -2.17 9.36
C LEU A 116 3.93 -2.10 10.51
N VAL A 117 2.90 -2.93 10.44
CA VAL A 117 1.85 -3.07 11.44
C VAL A 117 1.51 -4.54 11.52
N ASP A 118 1.44 -5.04 12.74
CA ASP A 118 0.93 -6.36 13.08
C ASP A 118 0.09 -6.20 14.36
N LYS A 119 -1.24 -6.24 14.22
CA LYS A 119 -2.19 -6.13 15.34
C LYS A 119 -2.72 -7.49 15.78
N LEU A 120 -2.11 -8.57 15.30
CA LEU A 120 -2.54 -9.94 15.54
C LEU A 120 -1.74 -10.60 16.68
N LEU A 121 -0.85 -9.84 17.34
CA LEU A 121 -0.02 -10.22 18.48
C LEU A 121 -0.48 -9.53 19.77
#